data_AF-A0A367L5F7-F1
#
_entry.id   AF-A0A367L5F7-F1
#
_cell.length_a   1.000
_cell.length_b   1.000
_cell.length_c   1.000
_cell.angle_alpha   90.00
_cell.angle_beta   90.00
_cell.angle_gamma   90.00
#
_symmetry.space_group_name_H-M   'P 1'
#
loop_
_entity.id
_entity.type
_entity.pdbx_description
1 polymer ?
#
loop_
_entity_poly.entity_id
_entity_poly.type
_entity_poly.pdbx_seq_one_letter_code
_entity_poly.pdbx_strand_id
1 'polypeptide(L)'
;MKGIQSPAFVMGPLYVLEPKACVLENQTCVWRSRISDGECQPWHPIRIASNPYTQRVATTEFFSLETLCSQDTDGVNPGQDCCRAYGIPCGLRRYQELWCQPSDPVEEEEEEEEEEKKKEEEEKEKRKKEKKKKLDERTVTAQTCTNKGRTCQWYGSAPSCGGNEKEVGLWNTYNGRSRQLVVSTELGSKQHVCGSNSSWFDPKSGDCCDKYGWSCLSGYKRLWCYE
;
A
#
# COMPACT_ATOMS: atom_id res chain seq x y z
N MET A 1 -72.97 23.02 10.20
CA MET A 1 -71.59 22.73 9.76
C MET A 1 -71.63 21.43 8.95
N LYS A 2 -71.39 21.49 7.64
CA LYS A 2 -71.36 20.31 6.76
C LYS A 2 -69.91 19.83 6.66
N GLY A 3 -69.65 18.61 7.12
CA GLY A 3 -68.31 17.98 7.06
C GLY A 3 -67.96 17.58 5.64
N ILE A 4 -66.78 17.98 5.18
CA ILE A 4 -66.21 17.57 3.88
C ILE A 4 -65.64 16.17 4.06
N GLN A 5 -66.24 15.19 3.39
CA GLN A 5 -65.80 13.80 3.41
C GLN A 5 -64.70 13.63 2.36
N SER A 6 -63.44 13.48 2.79
CA SER A 6 -62.32 13.24 1.88
C SER A 6 -62.47 11.87 1.21
N PRO A 7 -62.27 11.75 -0.12
CA PRO A 7 -62.38 10.48 -0.81
C PRO A 7 -61.27 9.53 -0.35
N ALA A 8 -61.65 8.30 -0.02
CA ALA A 8 -60.72 7.23 0.26
C ALA A 8 -59.88 6.94 -1.00
N PHE A 9 -58.55 7.09 -0.88
CA PHE A 9 -57.62 6.67 -1.92
C PHE A 9 -57.66 5.15 -2.01
N VAL A 10 -58.30 4.63 -3.05
CA VAL A 10 -58.23 3.22 -3.42
C VAL A 10 -56.83 2.99 -4.01
N MET A 11 -55.93 2.38 -3.24
CA MET A 11 -54.66 1.91 -3.78
C MET A 11 -54.95 0.74 -4.74
N GLY A 12 -54.70 0.97 -6.03
CA GLY A 12 -54.82 -0.06 -7.06
C GLY A 12 -53.86 -1.24 -6.81
N PRO A 13 -54.05 -2.37 -7.53
CA PRO A 13 -53.22 -3.55 -7.36
C PRO A 13 -51.74 -3.22 -7.61
N LEU A 14 -50.89 -3.66 -6.68
CA LEU A 14 -49.43 -3.56 -6.76
C LEU A 14 -48.94 -4.57 -7.81
N TYR A 15 -48.44 -4.08 -8.94
CA TYR A 15 -47.80 -4.93 -9.94
C TYR A 15 -46.32 -5.10 -9.59
N VAL A 16 -45.88 -6.33 -9.36
CA VAL A 16 -44.46 -6.68 -9.29
C VAL A 16 -43.92 -6.67 -10.71
N LEU A 17 -43.11 -5.65 -11.05
CA LEU A 17 -42.45 -5.57 -12.34
C LEU A 17 -41.16 -6.40 -12.27
N GLU A 18 -41.17 -7.60 -12.84
CA GLU A 18 -39.94 -8.35 -13.07
C GLU A 18 -39.12 -7.66 -14.17
N PRO A 19 -37.83 -7.37 -13.94
CA PRO A 19 -37.00 -6.77 -14.96
C PRO A 19 -36.79 -7.77 -16.11
N LYS A 20 -37.03 -7.33 -17.35
CA LYS A 20 -36.78 -8.15 -18.53
C LYS A 20 -35.29 -8.10 -18.87
N ALA A 21 -34.70 -9.27 -19.06
CA ALA A 21 -33.35 -9.40 -19.60
C ALA A 21 -33.39 -9.39 -21.14
N CYS A 22 -32.28 -8.97 -21.75
CA CYS A 22 -32.02 -9.02 -23.19
C CYS A 22 -30.58 -9.47 -23.46
N VAL A 23 -30.25 -9.73 -24.72
CA VAL A 23 -28.88 -10.07 -25.13
C VAL A 23 -28.31 -8.99 -26.05
N LEU A 24 -27.14 -8.47 -25.70
CA LEU A 24 -26.33 -7.56 -26.52
C LEU A 24 -24.94 -8.15 -26.68
N GLU A 25 -24.50 -8.41 -27.92
CA GLU A 25 -23.15 -8.94 -28.21
C GLU A 25 -22.76 -10.19 -27.38
N ASN A 26 -23.70 -11.14 -27.23
CA ASN A 26 -23.59 -12.35 -26.38
C ASN A 26 -23.55 -12.10 -24.86
N GLN A 27 -23.69 -10.86 -24.40
CA GLN A 27 -23.81 -10.52 -22.99
C GLN A 27 -25.28 -10.43 -22.59
N THR A 28 -25.62 -10.95 -21.41
CA THR A 28 -26.95 -10.74 -20.83
C THR A 28 -27.00 -9.34 -20.25
N CYS A 29 -28.08 -8.60 -20.52
CA CYS A 29 -28.24 -7.22 -20.06
C CYS A 29 -29.64 -6.98 -19.48
N VAL A 30 -29.74 -5.98 -18.59
CA VAL A 30 -30.99 -5.63 -17.91
C VAL A 30 -31.13 -4.10 -17.79
N TRP A 31 -32.33 -3.57 -18.05
CA TRP A 31 -32.66 -2.18 -17.81
C TRP A 31 -32.93 -1.91 -16.33
N ARG A 32 -32.33 -0.84 -15.79
CA ARG A 32 -32.45 -0.43 -14.39
C ARG A 32 -33.02 0.97 -14.29
N SER A 33 -34.12 1.13 -13.55
CA SER A 33 -34.73 2.43 -13.30
C SER A 33 -33.93 3.25 -12.27
N ARG A 34 -33.61 4.50 -12.62
CA ARG A 34 -32.89 5.47 -11.78
C ARG A 34 -33.76 6.68 -11.42
N ILE A 35 -33.55 7.22 -10.23
CA ILE A 35 -33.92 8.58 -9.81
C ILE A 35 -32.68 9.43 -9.64
N SER A 36 -32.84 10.75 -9.63
CA SER A 36 -31.76 11.69 -9.27
C SER A 36 -31.07 11.36 -7.94
N ASP A 37 -31.80 10.70 -7.02
CA ASP A 37 -31.35 10.42 -5.66
C ASP A 37 -30.94 8.94 -5.43
N GLY A 38 -30.87 8.11 -6.49
CA GLY A 38 -30.51 6.68 -6.37
C GLY A 38 -31.26 5.71 -7.30
N GLU A 39 -31.22 4.40 -6.98
CA GLU A 39 -31.97 3.37 -7.73
C GLU A 39 -33.43 3.31 -7.31
N CYS A 40 -34.31 3.11 -8.29
CA CYS A 40 -35.69 2.73 -7.99
C CYS A 40 -35.68 1.27 -7.55
N GLN A 41 -35.42 1.02 -6.27
CA GLN A 41 -35.45 -0.35 -5.77
C GLN A 41 -36.90 -0.86 -5.81
N PRO A 42 -37.16 -1.99 -6.51
CA PRO A 42 -38.42 -2.68 -6.30
C PRO A 42 -38.55 -3.03 -4.81
N TRP A 43 -39.79 -3.13 -4.31
CA TRP A 43 -40.07 -3.43 -2.89
C TRP A 43 -39.38 -4.72 -2.39
N HIS A 44 -39.05 -5.62 -3.31
CA HIS A 44 -38.11 -6.71 -3.08
C HIS A 44 -36.75 -6.35 -3.72
N PRO A 45 -35.73 -6.02 -2.93
CA PRO A 45 -34.41 -5.74 -3.47
C PRO A 45 -33.88 -7.00 -4.17
N ILE A 46 -33.53 -6.86 -5.44
CA ILE A 46 -32.66 -7.84 -6.09
C ILE A 46 -31.39 -7.87 -5.25
N ARG A 47 -31.01 -9.02 -4.67
CA ARG A 47 -29.81 -9.09 -3.82
C ARG A 47 -28.57 -8.82 -4.68
N ILE A 48 -28.06 -7.58 -4.62
CA ILE A 48 -26.89 -7.05 -5.35
C ILE A 48 -25.57 -7.49 -4.71
N ALA A 49 -25.52 -8.61 -3.99
CA ALA A 49 -24.29 -9.06 -3.33
C ALA A 49 -23.27 -9.68 -4.31
N SER A 50 -23.65 -9.82 -5.58
CA SER A 50 -22.83 -10.36 -6.66
C SER A 50 -23.42 -9.85 -7.98
N ASN A 51 -23.42 -8.53 -8.20
CA ASN A 51 -23.96 -7.96 -9.44
C ASN A 51 -22.97 -8.24 -10.59
N PRO A 52 -23.25 -9.19 -11.50
CA PRO A 52 -22.32 -9.45 -12.57
C PRO A 52 -22.36 -8.31 -13.61
N TYR A 53 -23.34 -7.42 -13.58
CA TYR A 53 -23.47 -6.34 -14.57
C TYR A 53 -22.64 -5.12 -14.15
N THR A 54 -21.38 -5.04 -14.60
CA THR A 54 -20.40 -4.00 -14.23
C THR A 54 -20.32 -2.85 -15.23
N GLN A 55 -20.80 -3.05 -16.47
CA GLN A 55 -20.70 -2.05 -17.54
C GLN A 55 -22.07 -1.45 -17.89
N ARG A 56 -22.16 -0.12 -17.85
CA ARG A 56 -23.30 0.64 -18.37
C ARG A 56 -23.12 0.84 -19.87
N VAL A 57 -24.10 0.40 -20.65
CA VAL A 57 -24.02 0.41 -22.12
C VAL A 57 -24.91 1.49 -22.75
N ALA A 58 -26.08 1.77 -22.16
CA ALA A 58 -26.98 2.82 -22.66
C ALA A 58 -27.74 3.51 -21.52
N THR A 59 -28.24 4.73 -21.75
CA THR A 59 -29.08 5.48 -20.81
C THR A 59 -30.14 6.31 -21.52
N THR A 60 -31.37 6.29 -20.99
CA THR A 60 -32.47 7.17 -21.45
C THR A 60 -32.50 8.52 -20.74
N GLU A 61 -31.45 8.87 -19.99
CA GLU A 61 -31.33 10.17 -19.32
C GLU A 61 -31.19 11.32 -20.33
N PHE A 62 -30.36 11.11 -21.36
CA PHE A 62 -30.03 12.13 -22.35
C PHE A 62 -30.71 11.90 -23.69
N PHE A 63 -31.07 10.66 -24.00
CA PHE A 63 -31.68 10.26 -25.27
C PHE A 63 -33.01 9.56 -25.04
N SER A 64 -33.96 9.78 -25.95
CA SER A 64 -35.21 9.02 -25.91
C SER A 64 -34.95 7.55 -26.27
N LEU A 65 -35.79 6.63 -25.80
CA LEU A 65 -35.70 5.21 -26.18
C LEU A 65 -35.76 5.05 -27.71
N GLU A 66 -36.65 5.79 -28.37
CA GLU A 66 -36.77 5.77 -29.83
C GLU A 66 -35.45 6.18 -30.50
N THR A 67 -34.79 7.22 -29.98
CA THR A 67 -33.48 7.67 -30.48
C THR A 67 -32.42 6.58 -30.31
N LEU A 68 -32.31 5.97 -29.12
CA LEU A 68 -31.36 4.89 -28.87
C LEU A 68 -31.59 3.65 -29.75
N CYS A 69 -32.85 3.38 -30.10
CA CYS A 69 -33.27 2.17 -30.80
C CYS A 69 -33.38 2.31 -32.32
N SER A 70 -33.34 3.52 -32.86
CA SER A 70 -33.55 3.80 -34.29
C SER A 70 -32.35 4.43 -34.99
N GLN A 71 -31.41 5.03 -34.25
CA GLN A 71 -30.27 5.74 -34.81
C GLN A 71 -28.96 5.17 -34.27
N ASP A 72 -27.94 5.14 -35.12
CA ASP A 72 -26.54 5.08 -34.67
C ASP A 72 -26.18 6.46 -34.09
N THR A 73 -26.60 6.71 -32.85
CA THR A 73 -26.14 7.88 -32.11
C THR A 73 -24.74 7.64 -31.55
N ASP A 74 -24.16 8.66 -30.95
CA ASP A 74 -22.96 8.56 -30.11
C ASP A 74 -23.16 7.67 -28.86
N GLY A 75 -24.41 7.28 -28.58
CA GLY A 75 -24.76 6.22 -27.65
C GLY A 75 -24.79 4.85 -28.31
N VAL A 76 -24.34 3.82 -27.59
CA VAL A 76 -24.39 2.43 -28.09
C VAL A 76 -25.85 2.04 -28.35
N ASN A 77 -26.18 1.75 -29.61
CA ASN A 77 -27.47 1.17 -29.98
C ASN A 77 -27.58 -0.21 -29.33
N PRO A 78 -28.51 -0.42 -28.37
CA PRO A 78 -28.57 -1.65 -27.60
C PRO A 78 -29.23 -2.80 -28.38
N GLY A 79 -29.59 -2.57 -29.64
CA GLY A 79 -30.24 -3.55 -30.49
C GLY A 79 -31.73 -3.75 -30.17
N GLN A 80 -32.45 -4.31 -31.12
CA GLN A 80 -33.91 -4.49 -31.03
C GLN A 80 -34.34 -5.39 -29.87
N ASP A 81 -33.47 -6.29 -29.43
CA ASP A 81 -33.79 -7.17 -28.30
C ASP A 81 -33.86 -6.39 -26.98
N CYS A 82 -32.84 -5.60 -26.69
CA CYS A 82 -32.83 -4.75 -25.51
C CYS A 82 -33.83 -3.60 -25.57
N CYS A 83 -34.11 -3.07 -26.76
CA CYS A 83 -35.20 -2.10 -26.95
C CYS A 83 -36.57 -2.67 -26.55
N ARG A 84 -36.86 -3.93 -26.87
CA ARG A 84 -38.10 -4.62 -26.47
C ARG A 84 -38.13 -4.98 -24.98
N ALA A 85 -36.97 -5.15 -24.37
CA ALA A 85 -36.84 -5.39 -22.94
C ALA A 85 -37.01 -4.11 -22.09
N TYR A 86 -37.04 -2.92 -22.71
CA TYR A 86 -37.22 -1.66 -21.98
C TYR A 86 -38.52 -1.67 -21.17
N GLY A 87 -38.39 -1.45 -19.86
CA GLY A 87 -39.49 -1.54 -18.91
C GLY A 87 -40.29 -0.25 -18.76
N ILE A 88 -41.29 -0.28 -17.88
CA ILE A 88 -42.01 0.93 -17.47
C ILE A 88 -41.13 1.68 -16.46
N PRO A 89 -40.73 2.94 -16.72
CA PRO A 89 -39.95 3.73 -15.77
C PRO A 89 -40.78 4.02 -14.52
N CYS A 90 -40.14 4.08 -13.37
CA CYS A 90 -40.85 4.22 -12.09
C CYS A 90 -41.36 5.66 -11.82
N GLY A 91 -42.24 6.24 -12.62
CA GLY A 91 -42.84 7.56 -12.38
C GLY A 91 -42.39 8.65 -13.37
N LEU A 92 -42.76 9.90 -13.07
CA LEU A 92 -42.82 10.98 -14.07
C LEU A 92 -41.49 11.64 -14.48
N ARG A 93 -40.42 11.52 -13.68
CA ARG A 93 -39.10 12.14 -13.95
C ARG A 93 -37.96 11.15 -13.71
N ARG A 94 -37.95 10.05 -14.47
CA ARG A 94 -37.00 8.96 -14.28
C ARG A 94 -36.52 8.42 -15.62
N TYR A 95 -35.27 7.98 -15.66
CA TYR A 95 -34.66 7.31 -16.80
C TYR A 95 -34.29 5.87 -16.42
N GLN A 96 -33.93 5.08 -17.43
CA GLN A 96 -33.38 3.74 -17.23
C GLN A 96 -32.00 3.65 -17.84
N GLU A 97 -31.15 2.85 -17.23
CA GLU A 97 -29.83 2.52 -17.73
C GLU A 97 -29.77 1.03 -18.08
N LEU A 98 -29.15 0.70 -19.21
CA LEU A 98 -28.90 -0.68 -19.61
C LEU A 98 -27.54 -1.12 -19.08
N TRP A 99 -27.54 -2.23 -18.34
CA TRP A 99 -26.33 -2.81 -17.73
C TRP A 99 -26.13 -4.22 -18.25
N CYS A 100 -24.91 -4.57 -18.67
CA CYS A 100 -24.56 -5.87 -19.25
C CYS A 100 -23.55 -6.62 -18.36
N GLN A 101 -23.68 -7.95 -18.30
CA GLN A 101 -22.73 -8.86 -17.64
C GLN A 101 -21.51 -9.05 -18.55
N PRO A 102 -20.27 -8.86 -18.06
CA PRO A 102 -19.07 -9.06 -18.85
C PRO A 102 -19.02 -10.52 -19.33
N SER A 103 -18.47 -10.70 -20.53
CA SER A 103 -18.33 -11.99 -21.20
C SER A 103 -17.40 -12.94 -20.45
N ASP A 104 -16.45 -12.40 -19.71
CA ASP A 104 -15.38 -13.14 -19.07
C ASP A 104 -15.48 -12.98 -17.54
N PRO A 105 -15.42 -14.07 -16.77
CA PRO A 105 -15.40 -13.99 -15.32
C PRO A 105 -14.10 -13.32 -14.87
N VAL A 106 -14.23 -12.22 -14.11
CA VAL A 106 -13.15 -11.41 -13.51
C VAL A 106 -12.19 -12.24 -12.63
N GLU A 107 -12.56 -13.48 -12.30
CA GLU A 107 -11.78 -14.41 -11.48
C GLU A 107 -10.40 -14.72 -12.07
N GLU A 108 -10.25 -14.81 -13.41
CA GLU A 108 -8.94 -15.11 -14.02
C GLU A 108 -7.97 -13.92 -13.94
N GLU A 109 -8.45 -12.68 -14.05
CA GLU A 109 -7.60 -11.49 -13.94
C GLU A 109 -7.16 -11.22 -12.49
N GLU A 110 -8.04 -11.50 -11.51
CA GLU A 110 -7.71 -11.34 -10.09
C GLU A 110 -6.66 -12.37 -9.61
N GLU A 111 -6.72 -13.61 -10.10
CA GLU A 111 -5.72 -14.64 -9.77
C GLU A 111 -4.33 -14.31 -10.34
N GLU A 112 -4.26 -13.80 -11.58
CA GLU A 112 -3.00 -13.37 -12.19
C GLU A 112 -2.39 -12.16 -11.45
N GLU A 113 -3.21 -11.17 -11.06
CA GLU A 113 -2.74 -10.01 -10.32
C GLU A 113 -2.25 -10.37 -8.90
N GLU A 114 -2.88 -11.34 -8.23
CA GLU A 114 -2.44 -11.83 -6.92
C GLU A 114 -1.11 -12.61 -7.03
N GLU A 115 -0.91 -13.39 -8.09
CA GLU A 115 0.34 -14.13 -8.31
C GLU A 115 1.52 -13.18 -8.62
N GLU A 116 1.30 -12.14 -9.42
CA GLU A 116 2.32 -11.11 -9.69
C GLU A 116 2.72 -10.36 -8.42
N LYS A 117 1.74 -9.95 -7.59
CA LYS A 117 2.02 -9.26 -6.31
C LYS A 117 2.87 -10.12 -5.38
N LYS A 118 2.57 -11.43 -5.26
CA LYS A 118 3.37 -12.36 -4.44
C LYS A 118 4.81 -12.47 -4.93
N LYS A 119 5.03 -12.56 -6.26
CA LYS A 119 6.38 -12.62 -6.84
C LYS A 119 7.17 -11.33 -6.57
N GLU A 120 6.54 -10.16 -6.68
CA GLU A 120 7.20 -8.88 -6.43
C GLU A 120 7.59 -8.70 -4.95
N GLU A 121 6.73 -9.12 -4.01
CA GLU A 121 7.04 -9.08 -2.58
C GLU A 121 8.22 -9.99 -2.21
N GLU A 122 8.25 -11.22 -2.75
CA GLU A 122 9.35 -12.16 -2.51
C GLU A 122 10.69 -11.62 -3.03
N GLU A 123 10.69 -10.99 -4.22
CA GLU A 123 11.90 -10.38 -4.77
C GLU A 123 12.38 -9.17 -3.94
N LYS A 124 11.45 -8.32 -3.49
CA LYS A 124 11.76 -7.20 -2.58
C LYS A 124 12.37 -7.68 -1.28
N GLU A 125 11.90 -8.78 -0.71
CA GLU A 125 12.45 -9.35 0.52
C GLU A 125 13.87 -9.92 0.30
N LYS A 126 14.11 -10.64 -0.81
CA LYS A 126 15.44 -11.12 -1.20
C LYS A 126 16.44 -9.97 -1.35
N ARG A 127 16.07 -8.89 -2.06
CA ARG A 127 16.90 -7.68 -2.21
C ARG A 127 17.22 -7.00 -0.88
N LYS A 128 16.27 -6.96 0.07
CA LYS A 128 16.51 -6.43 1.44
C LYS A 128 17.50 -7.29 2.22
N LYS A 129 17.36 -8.62 2.17
CA LYS A 129 18.28 -9.57 2.82
C LYS A 129 19.71 -9.45 2.28
N GLU A 130 19.88 -9.33 0.96
CA GLU A 130 21.20 -9.11 0.35
C GLU A 130 21.83 -7.76 0.70
N LYS A 131 21.05 -6.68 0.70
CA LYS A 131 21.54 -5.35 1.12
C LYS A 131 21.99 -5.36 2.58
N LYS A 132 21.24 -6.02 3.47
CA LYS A 132 21.62 -6.18 4.88
C LYS A 132 22.93 -6.98 5.02
N LYS A 133 23.06 -8.10 4.32
CA LYS A 133 24.28 -8.91 4.30
C LYS A 133 25.50 -8.09 3.82
N LYS A 134 25.36 -7.33 2.74
CA LYS A 134 26.43 -6.45 2.22
C LYS A 134 26.76 -5.29 3.16
N LEU A 135 25.78 -4.76 3.90
CA LEU A 135 26.01 -3.71 4.89
C LEU A 135 26.79 -4.24 6.09
N ASP A 136 26.41 -5.39 6.61
CA ASP A 136 27.08 -6.06 7.73
C ASP A 136 28.54 -6.41 7.36
N GLU A 137 28.77 -6.88 6.14
CA GLU A 137 30.10 -7.19 5.60
C GLU A 137 30.97 -5.93 5.40
N ARG A 138 30.38 -4.78 5.03
CA ARG A 138 31.12 -3.50 4.88
C ARG A 138 31.52 -2.85 6.20
N THR A 139 30.88 -3.21 7.31
CA THR A 139 31.32 -2.83 8.66
C THR A 139 32.53 -3.63 9.15
N VAL A 140 32.98 -4.65 8.42
CA VAL A 140 34.17 -5.46 8.74
C VAL A 140 35.42 -4.88 8.08
N THR A 141 35.87 -3.69 8.48
CA THR A 141 37.31 -3.33 8.39
C THR A 141 37.77 -2.33 9.46
N ALA A 142 37.09 -2.23 10.60
CA ALA A 142 37.78 -1.68 11.77
C ALA A 142 38.70 -2.77 12.29
N GLN A 143 39.99 -2.68 11.95
CA GLN A 143 40.99 -3.64 12.42
C GLN A 143 40.94 -3.71 13.95
N THR A 144 40.90 -4.94 14.49
CA THR A 144 41.00 -5.15 15.94
C THR A 144 42.41 -4.83 16.42
N CYS A 145 42.51 -4.39 17.66
CA CYS A 145 43.76 -4.05 18.34
C CYS A 145 43.75 -4.61 19.76
N THR A 146 44.88 -4.54 20.46
CA THR A 146 44.98 -4.99 21.85
C THR A 146 45.21 -3.81 22.80
N ASN A 147 44.39 -3.66 23.84
CA ASN A 147 44.60 -2.67 24.90
C ASN A 147 44.49 -3.35 26.27
N LYS A 148 45.55 -3.26 27.09
CA LYS A 148 45.63 -3.87 28.43
C LYS A 148 45.22 -5.36 28.45
N GLY A 149 45.61 -6.11 27.41
CA GLY A 149 45.32 -7.54 27.26
C GLY A 149 43.91 -7.87 26.71
N ARG A 150 43.07 -6.87 26.42
CA ARG A 150 41.73 -7.05 25.85
C ARG A 150 41.74 -6.80 24.35
N THR A 151 40.95 -7.56 23.60
CA THR A 151 40.71 -7.28 22.17
C THR A 151 39.76 -6.11 22.05
N CYS A 152 40.16 -5.09 21.30
CA CYS A 152 39.42 -3.85 21.13
C CYS A 152 39.22 -3.52 19.66
N GLN A 153 38.23 -2.69 19.36
CA GLN A 153 37.90 -2.28 18.00
C GLN A 153 37.33 -0.87 17.99
N TRP A 154 37.78 -0.06 17.03
CA TRP A 154 37.26 1.29 16.81
C TRP A 154 35.96 1.24 16.03
N TYR A 155 34.92 1.88 16.56
CA TYR A 155 33.64 2.03 15.90
C TYR A 155 33.46 3.48 15.46
N GLY A 156 32.97 3.64 14.22
CA GLY A 156 32.85 4.91 13.52
C GLY A 156 33.60 4.86 12.19
N SER A 157 32.87 4.98 11.08
CA SER A 157 33.45 4.90 9.74
C SER A 157 33.69 6.29 9.18
N ALA A 158 34.91 6.57 8.71
CA ALA A 158 35.16 7.75 7.89
C ALA A 158 34.39 7.61 6.55
N PRO A 159 33.95 8.70 5.91
CA PRO A 159 34.19 10.10 6.25
C PRO A 159 33.31 10.65 7.40
N SER A 160 32.12 10.08 7.64
CA SER A 160 31.15 10.57 8.65
C SER A 160 31.03 9.61 9.84
N CYS A 161 31.57 9.98 10.99
CA CYS A 161 31.57 9.10 12.16
C CYS A 161 30.33 9.32 13.05
N GLY A 162 29.53 8.27 13.21
CA GLY A 162 28.32 8.27 14.04
C GLY A 162 28.61 7.94 15.51
N GLY A 163 28.02 8.71 16.42
CA GLY A 163 28.17 8.52 17.86
C GLY A 163 26.84 8.44 18.59
N ASN A 164 26.40 7.24 19.00
CA ASN A 164 25.27 7.07 19.93
C ASN A 164 25.72 7.38 21.36
N GLU A 165 25.12 8.37 22.02
CA GLU A 165 25.35 8.81 23.40
C GLU A 165 25.61 7.66 24.38
N LYS A 166 26.88 7.40 24.71
CA LYS A 166 27.28 6.49 25.79
C LYS A 166 28.56 7.03 26.43
N GLU A 167 28.53 7.16 27.75
CA GLU A 167 29.67 7.53 28.59
C GLU A 167 30.75 6.44 28.61
N VAL A 168 32.01 6.86 28.74
CA VAL A 168 33.15 5.95 28.91
C VAL A 168 32.94 5.10 30.16
N GLY A 169 33.19 3.80 30.04
CA GLY A 169 32.96 2.80 31.10
C GLY A 169 31.68 1.99 30.92
N LEU A 170 30.73 2.43 30.08
CA LEU A 170 29.48 1.71 29.84
C LEU A 170 29.70 0.39 29.09
N TRP A 171 28.91 -0.60 29.49
CA TRP A 171 28.85 -1.90 28.84
C TRP A 171 27.70 -1.96 27.83
N ASN A 172 27.92 -2.73 26.76
CA ASN A 172 26.93 -2.99 25.74
C ASN A 172 27.12 -4.39 25.18
N THR A 173 26.04 -5.00 24.70
CA THR A 173 26.07 -6.27 23.98
C THR A 173 25.99 -5.99 22.48
N TYR A 174 26.98 -6.47 21.73
CA TYR A 174 26.99 -6.36 20.26
C TYR A 174 27.35 -7.69 19.64
N ASN A 175 26.53 -8.16 18.70
CA ASN A 175 26.63 -9.50 18.09
C ASN A 175 26.79 -10.61 19.14
N GLY A 176 26.05 -10.52 20.25
CA GLY A 176 26.08 -11.50 21.34
C GLY A 176 27.31 -11.47 22.24
N ARG A 177 28.20 -10.47 22.11
CA ARG A 177 29.39 -10.30 22.97
C ARG A 177 29.30 -9.03 23.81
N SER A 178 29.67 -9.15 25.08
CA SER A 178 29.82 -8.02 25.99
C SER A 178 31.06 -7.22 25.61
N ARG A 179 30.89 -5.90 25.51
CA ARG A 179 31.98 -4.96 25.26
C ARG A 179 31.81 -3.71 26.10
N GLN A 180 32.92 -3.15 26.53
CA GLN A 180 32.97 -1.93 27.30
C GLN A 180 33.47 -0.78 26.43
N LEU A 181 32.84 0.39 26.56
CA LEU A 181 33.34 1.62 25.95
C LEU A 181 34.55 2.10 26.74
N VAL A 182 35.73 2.09 26.13
CA VAL A 182 36.97 2.43 26.84
C VAL A 182 37.43 3.85 26.49
N VAL A 183 37.19 4.33 25.27
CA VAL A 183 37.43 5.75 24.91
C VAL A 183 36.51 6.24 23.82
N SER A 184 36.30 7.56 23.79
CA SER A 184 35.65 8.30 22.72
C SER A 184 36.53 9.45 22.28
N THR A 185 36.60 9.72 20.97
CA THR A 185 37.23 10.95 20.43
C THR A 185 36.24 12.11 20.30
N GLU A 186 35.12 12.06 21.04
CA GLU A 186 34.08 13.10 21.04
C GLU A 186 34.57 14.41 21.63
N LEU A 187 35.30 14.32 22.73
CA LEU A 187 35.80 15.47 23.48
C LEU A 187 37.28 15.77 23.19
N GLY A 188 37.91 15.00 22.29
CA GLY A 188 39.34 15.13 22.01
C GLY A 188 39.76 14.48 20.70
N SER A 189 40.75 15.07 20.03
CA SER A 189 41.27 14.54 18.76
C SER A 189 42.01 13.21 18.95
N LYS A 190 42.28 12.51 17.84
CA LYS A 190 43.16 11.33 17.84
C LYS A 190 44.49 11.64 18.54
N GLN A 191 45.09 12.80 18.27
CA GLN A 191 46.36 13.19 18.88
C GLN A 191 46.27 13.36 20.40
N HIS A 192 45.11 13.81 20.90
CA HIS A 192 44.89 13.94 22.34
C HIS A 192 44.74 12.56 23.00
N VAL A 193 43.97 11.67 22.39
CA VAL A 193 43.71 10.31 22.91
C VAL A 193 44.93 9.39 22.77
N CYS A 194 45.71 9.55 21.70
CA CYS A 194 46.90 8.76 21.39
C CYS A 194 48.21 9.44 21.80
N GLY A 195 48.14 10.57 22.50
CA GLY A 195 49.33 11.30 22.94
C GLY A 195 50.06 10.56 24.05
N SER A 196 51.39 10.68 24.08
CA SER A 196 52.28 10.08 25.09
C SER A 196 51.96 10.47 26.54
N ASN A 197 51.23 11.57 26.73
CA ASN A 197 50.86 12.12 28.03
C ASN A 197 49.40 11.84 28.41
N SER A 198 48.67 11.06 27.60
CA SER A 198 47.30 10.71 27.94
C SER A 198 47.33 9.65 29.06
N SER A 199 46.53 9.85 30.11
CA SER A 199 46.33 8.85 31.18
C SER A 199 45.72 7.54 30.67
N TRP A 200 45.24 7.57 29.42
CA TRP A 200 44.53 6.49 28.79
C TRP A 200 45.43 5.60 27.93
N PHE A 201 46.47 6.18 27.32
CA PHE A 201 47.43 5.46 26.49
C PHE A 201 48.74 5.26 27.28
N ASP A 202 48.80 4.14 28.01
CA ASP A 202 50.06 3.63 28.57
C ASP A 202 50.94 3.17 27.38
N PRO A 203 52.27 3.30 27.37
CA PRO A 203 53.12 2.61 26.39
C PRO A 203 52.82 1.10 26.26
N LYS A 204 52.12 0.48 27.23
CA LYS A 204 51.57 -0.89 27.17
C LYS A 204 50.17 -1.04 26.55
N SER A 205 49.47 0.03 26.16
CA SER A 205 48.10 0.00 25.61
C SER A 205 48.01 -0.43 24.14
N GLY A 206 49.10 -1.00 23.61
CA GLY A 206 49.15 -1.74 22.35
C GLY A 206 48.92 -0.91 21.09
N ASP A 207 48.55 -1.60 20.01
CA ASP A 207 48.51 -1.09 18.63
C ASP A 207 47.23 -0.30 18.29
N CYS A 208 46.37 -0.01 19.27
CA CYS A 208 45.05 0.58 19.02
C CYS A 208 45.08 1.95 18.34
N CYS A 209 46.11 2.77 18.55
CA CYS A 209 46.22 4.07 17.90
C CYS A 209 46.62 3.97 16.42
N ASP A 210 47.39 2.94 16.05
CA ASP A 210 47.72 2.63 14.67
C ASP A 210 46.48 2.12 13.94
N LYS A 211 45.67 1.31 14.63
CA LYS A 211 44.41 0.76 14.13
C LYS A 211 43.23 1.74 14.12
N TYR A 212 43.42 2.98 14.60
CA TYR A 212 42.40 4.04 14.51
C TYR A 212 42.01 4.36 13.06
N GLY A 213 42.96 4.19 12.12
CA GLY A 213 42.78 4.54 10.72
C GLY A 213 42.67 6.05 10.49
N TRP A 214 41.82 6.43 9.53
CA TRP A 214 41.59 7.81 9.13
C TRP A 214 40.74 8.58 10.14
N SER A 215 41.05 9.87 10.32
CA SER A 215 40.23 10.81 11.11
C SER A 215 38.85 11.00 10.48
N CYS A 216 37.87 11.32 11.33
CA CYS A 216 36.52 11.65 10.91
C CYS A 216 36.48 13.08 10.35
N LEU A 217 35.76 13.31 9.25
CA LEU A 217 35.45 14.67 8.78
C LEU A 217 34.38 15.33 9.67
N SER A 218 33.42 14.53 10.14
CA SER A 218 32.43 14.93 11.12
C SER A 218 32.18 13.81 12.14
N GLY A 219 31.83 14.19 13.38
CA GLY A 219 31.62 13.28 14.50
C GLY A 219 32.91 12.70 15.09
N TYR A 220 32.84 11.50 15.67
CA TYR A 220 33.95 10.91 16.43
C TYR A 220 33.91 9.37 16.43
N LYS A 221 35.02 8.73 16.76
CA LYS A 221 35.11 7.27 16.93
C LYS A 221 35.14 6.87 18.40
N ARG A 222 34.75 5.63 18.65
CA ARG A 222 34.77 5.03 19.98
C ARG A 222 35.52 3.71 19.98
N LEU A 223 36.43 3.52 20.93
CA LEU A 223 37.07 2.21 21.11
C LEU A 223 36.24 1.38 22.08
N TRP A 224 35.82 0.22 21.61
CA TRP A 224 35.17 -0.79 22.43
C TRP A 224 36.11 -1.95 22.66
N CYS A 225 36.25 -2.40 23.91
CA CYS A 225 37.03 -3.58 24.25
C CYS A 225 36.09 -4.70 24.70
N TYR A 226 36.30 -5.89 24.15
CA TYR A 226 35.56 -7.09 24.51
C TYR A 226 36.10 -7.66 25.82
N GLU A 227 35.24 -8.37 26.54
CA GLU A 227 35.63 -9.26 27.64
C GLU A 227 36.11 -10.61 27.10
#